data_AF-A0A378YNV2-F1
#
_entry.id   AF-A0A378YNV2-F1
#
_cell.length_a   1.000
_cell.length_b   1.000
_cell.length_c   1.000
_cell.angle_alpha   90.00
_cell.angle_beta   90.00
_cell.angle_gamma   90.00
#
_symmetry.space_group_name_H-M   'P 1'
#
loop_
_entity.id
_entity.type
_entity.pdbx_description
1 polymer ?
#
loop_
_entity_poly.entity_id
_entity_poly.type
_entity_poly.pdbx_seq_one_letter_code
_entity_poly.pdbx_strand_id
1 'polypeptide(L)'
;MPSTVDYCGNHPPLSPVTPPAQDLPDTDDFFERTLTDIIDGKYLVVVQGFANSEYAQPEGLKLALTQQLLTTRDAQNGRRIVVIGGGSDANIGVVYALAQELGMTTAGIYLEGALDTTHCDRFVEVKHVPGTFDRGTAMPTSGEDLFVAAMRIANGPKGAGGTMLCFGADSPTEARAKAAHEAGYDVTLFREHWPQGQAAFVDYQDVIGSLMAAGVDVR
;
A
#
# COMPACT_ATOMS: atom_id res chain seq x y z
N MET A 1 -52.73 38.61 33.12
CA MET A 1 -51.44 39.15 32.65
C MET A 1 -50.34 38.63 33.57
N PRO A 2 -49.14 38.25 33.11
CA PRO A 2 -48.70 37.79 31.79
C PRO A 2 -48.43 36.26 31.75
N SER A 3 -48.34 35.70 30.54
CA SER A 3 -47.86 34.35 30.26
C SER A 3 -46.33 34.32 30.23
N THR A 4 -45.72 33.35 30.90
CA THR A 4 -44.36 32.91 30.62
C THR A 4 -44.43 31.73 29.66
N VAL A 5 -43.91 31.94 28.46
CA VAL A 5 -43.64 30.90 27.46
C VAL A 5 -42.22 30.40 27.74
N ASP A 6 -42.08 29.20 28.29
CA ASP A 6 -40.78 28.54 28.35
C ASP A 6 -40.50 27.87 27.01
N TYR A 7 -39.61 28.53 26.26
CA TYR A 7 -39.05 28.10 24.99
C TYR A 7 -37.86 27.19 25.28
N CYS A 8 -38.07 25.89 25.46
CA CYS A 8 -37.00 24.88 25.46
C CYS A 8 -37.58 23.51 25.05
N GLY A 9 -37.95 23.39 23.78
CA GLY A 9 -38.04 22.09 23.14
C GLY A 9 -36.64 21.50 23.04
N ASN A 10 -36.28 20.64 23.98
CA ASN A 10 -35.11 19.75 23.87
C ASN A 10 -35.32 18.84 22.66
N HIS A 11 -34.86 19.27 21.48
CA HIS A 11 -34.56 18.33 20.42
C HIS A 11 -33.30 17.58 20.83
N PRO A 12 -33.35 16.25 21.01
CA PRO A 12 -32.11 15.49 21.12
C PRO A 12 -31.26 15.79 19.88
N PRO A 13 -29.93 15.97 20.02
CA PRO A 13 -29.07 16.13 18.86
C PRO A 13 -29.33 14.93 17.94
N LEU A 14 -29.58 15.21 16.66
CA LEU A 14 -29.67 14.16 15.64
C LEU A 14 -28.39 13.33 15.77
N SER A 15 -28.52 12.07 16.19
CA SER A 15 -27.41 11.13 16.14
C SER A 15 -26.79 11.21 14.74
N PRO A 16 -25.46 11.25 14.61
CA PRO A 16 -24.83 11.15 13.31
C PRO A 16 -25.40 9.90 12.64
N VAL A 17 -26.15 10.09 11.56
CA VAL A 17 -26.60 8.96 10.74
C VAL A 17 -25.33 8.50 10.03
N THR A 18 -24.65 7.52 10.61
CA THR A 18 -23.61 6.78 9.90
C THR A 18 -24.28 6.23 8.64
N PRO A 19 -23.81 6.56 7.43
CA PRO A 19 -24.30 5.91 6.22
C PRO A 19 -24.23 4.40 6.42
N PRO A 20 -25.23 3.61 6.00
CA PRO A 20 -25.07 2.16 6.02
C PRO A 20 -23.77 1.83 5.30
N ALA A 21 -22.90 1.03 5.93
CA ALA A 21 -21.71 0.51 5.29
C ALA A 21 -22.14 -0.07 3.94
N GLN A 22 -21.69 0.54 2.85
CA GLN A 22 -21.99 0.00 1.54
C GLN A 22 -21.18 -1.28 1.44
N ASP A 23 -21.87 -2.41 1.38
CA ASP A 23 -21.25 -3.72 1.26
C ASP A 23 -20.57 -3.78 -0.13
N LEU A 24 -19.29 -3.41 -0.19
CA LEU A 24 -18.53 -3.43 -1.44
C LEU A 24 -18.46 -4.86 -1.96
N PRO A 25 -18.63 -5.09 -3.27
CA PRO A 25 -18.52 -6.42 -3.85
C PRO A 25 -17.13 -7.00 -3.59
N ASP A 26 -17.08 -8.17 -2.98
CA ASP A 26 -15.84 -8.88 -2.67
C ASP A 26 -15.57 -9.92 -3.77
N THR A 27 -15.18 -9.44 -4.96
CA THR A 27 -14.90 -10.28 -6.13
C THR A 27 -13.63 -9.85 -6.85
N ASP A 28 -12.96 -10.80 -7.50
CA ASP A 28 -11.77 -10.53 -8.32
C ASP A 28 -12.05 -9.46 -9.38
N ASP A 29 -13.18 -9.53 -10.08
CA ASP A 29 -13.60 -8.53 -11.08
C ASP A 29 -13.70 -7.11 -10.51
N PHE A 30 -14.14 -6.98 -9.25
CA PHE A 30 -14.23 -5.69 -8.57
C PHE A 30 -12.83 -5.13 -8.30
N PHE A 31 -11.93 -5.96 -7.74
CA PHE A 31 -10.56 -5.55 -7.47
C PHE A 31 -9.77 -5.26 -8.74
N GLU A 32 -9.89 -6.10 -9.77
CA GLU A 32 -9.25 -5.87 -11.07
C GLU A 32 -9.67 -4.56 -11.71
N ARG A 33 -10.98 -4.26 -11.69
CA ARG A 33 -11.49 -2.98 -12.22
C ARG A 33 -10.97 -1.80 -11.41
N THR A 34 -11.00 -1.90 -10.08
CA THR A 34 -10.54 -0.82 -9.18
C THR A 34 -9.06 -0.54 -9.38
N LEU A 35 -8.23 -1.59 -9.42
CA LEU A 35 -6.78 -1.48 -9.69
C LEU A 35 -6.52 -0.94 -11.10
N THR A 36 -7.27 -1.41 -12.11
CA THR A 36 -7.18 -0.89 -13.47
C THR A 36 -7.45 0.61 -13.53
N ASP A 37 -8.52 1.09 -12.88
CA ASP A 37 -8.88 2.50 -12.89
C ASP A 37 -7.82 3.38 -12.20
N ILE A 38 -7.18 2.84 -11.15
CA ILE A 38 -6.07 3.51 -10.45
C ILE A 38 -4.83 3.56 -11.35
N ILE A 39 -4.48 2.45 -12.01
CA ILE A 39 -3.25 2.30 -12.79
C ILE A 39 -3.35 2.94 -14.18
N ASP A 40 -4.55 3.03 -14.77
CA ASP A 40 -4.80 3.37 -16.18
C ASP A 40 -3.82 4.41 -16.77
N GLY A 41 -2.96 3.93 -17.69
CA GLY A 41 -1.97 4.72 -18.42
C GLY A 41 -0.81 5.30 -17.59
N LYS A 42 -0.64 4.88 -16.33
CA LYS A 42 0.43 5.33 -15.41
C LYS A 42 1.49 4.24 -15.27
N TYR A 43 2.72 4.66 -14.97
CA TYR A 43 3.75 3.74 -14.51
C TYR A 43 3.52 3.43 -13.03
N LEU A 44 3.52 2.15 -12.68
CA LEU A 44 3.28 1.71 -11.31
C LEU A 44 4.60 1.60 -10.54
N VAL A 45 4.61 2.13 -9.32
CA VAL A 45 5.65 1.85 -8.33
C VAL A 45 4.97 1.23 -7.11
N VAL A 46 5.17 -0.07 -6.90
CA VAL A 46 4.75 -0.72 -5.65
C VAL A 46 5.86 -0.55 -4.62
N VAL A 47 5.53 -0.03 -3.45
CA VAL A 47 6.50 0.17 -2.36
C VAL A 47 6.14 -0.75 -1.20
N GLN A 48 7.10 -1.60 -0.82
CA GLN A 48 6.98 -2.56 0.27
C GLN A 48 8.11 -2.37 1.29
N GLY A 49 7.92 -2.91 2.48
CA GLY A 49 8.83 -2.80 3.61
C GLY A 49 8.07 -2.98 4.92
N PHE A 50 8.68 -2.58 6.03
CA PHE A 50 8.08 -2.74 7.35
C PHE A 50 6.88 -1.82 7.56
N ALA A 51 5.70 -2.40 7.72
CA ALA A 51 4.50 -1.68 8.14
C ALA A 51 4.36 -1.62 9.67
N ASN A 52 4.79 -2.66 10.40
CA ASN A 52 4.56 -2.80 11.85
C ASN A 52 5.84 -2.71 12.69
N SER A 53 6.98 -2.45 12.05
CA SER A 53 8.28 -2.32 12.72
C SER A 53 8.90 -1.00 12.32
N GLU A 54 9.47 -0.28 13.29
CA GLU A 54 10.24 0.92 13.02
C GLU A 54 11.53 0.58 12.26
N TYR A 55 12.01 1.51 11.45
CA TYR A 55 13.30 1.39 10.79
C TYR A 55 14.41 1.86 11.73
N ALA A 56 15.56 1.21 11.70
CA ALA A 56 16.71 1.62 12.51
C ALA A 56 17.26 3.01 12.12
N GLN A 57 17.02 3.45 10.87
CA GLN A 57 17.43 4.75 10.35
C GLN A 57 16.30 5.41 9.55
N PRO A 58 15.30 6.02 10.22
CA PRO A 58 14.12 6.57 9.53
C PRO A 58 14.46 7.70 8.53
N GLU A 59 15.41 8.58 8.86
CA GLU A 59 15.83 9.65 7.94
C GLU A 59 16.61 9.11 6.74
N GLY A 60 17.40 8.04 6.93
CA GLY A 60 18.06 7.33 5.84
C GLY A 60 17.06 6.69 4.88
N LEU A 61 15.99 6.11 5.41
CA LEU A 61 14.88 5.57 4.61
C LEU A 61 14.21 6.67 3.77
N LYS A 62 13.85 7.81 4.38
CA LYS A 62 13.21 8.92 3.65
C LYS A 62 14.08 9.39 2.49
N LEU A 63 15.38 9.59 2.74
CA LEU A 63 16.32 10.01 1.69
C LEU A 63 16.36 9.00 0.54
N ALA A 64 16.46 7.70 0.85
CA ALA A 64 16.49 6.65 -0.16
C ALA A 64 15.18 6.57 -0.96
N LEU A 65 14.02 6.63 -0.29
CA LEU A 65 12.71 6.69 -0.94
C LEU A 65 12.63 7.87 -1.90
N THR A 66 12.95 9.09 -1.44
CA THR A 66 12.95 10.28 -2.29
C THR A 66 13.86 10.12 -3.51
N GLN A 67 15.08 9.59 -3.32
CA GLN A 67 16.01 9.36 -4.42
C GLN A 67 15.49 8.34 -5.43
N GLN A 68 14.90 7.22 -4.99
CA GLN A 68 14.35 6.21 -5.89
C GLN A 68 13.12 6.71 -6.63
N LEU A 69 12.25 7.47 -5.97
CA LEU A 69 11.08 8.09 -6.61
C LEU A 69 11.51 9.12 -7.67
N LEU A 70 12.48 9.99 -7.36
CA LEU A 70 13.05 10.93 -8.33
C LEU A 70 13.67 10.21 -9.52
N THR A 71 14.51 9.19 -9.26
CA THR A 71 15.15 8.38 -10.31
C THR A 71 14.11 7.74 -11.22
N THR A 72 13.05 7.16 -10.64
CA THR A 72 11.96 6.56 -11.39
C THR A 72 11.23 7.61 -12.23
N ARG A 73 10.86 8.76 -11.63
CA ARG A 73 10.20 9.86 -12.34
C ARG A 73 10.98 10.31 -13.57
N ASP A 74 12.27 10.53 -13.38
CA ASP A 74 13.14 11.05 -14.43
C ASP A 74 13.33 10.00 -15.54
N ALA A 75 13.43 8.70 -15.19
CA ALA A 75 13.48 7.60 -16.15
C ALA A 75 12.17 7.42 -16.95
N GLN A 76 11.02 7.79 -16.38
CA GLN A 76 9.72 7.67 -17.02
C GLN A 76 9.39 8.81 -18.00
N ASN A 77 10.30 9.76 -18.25
CA ASN A 77 10.22 10.77 -19.32
C ASN A 77 8.87 11.53 -19.37
N GLY A 78 8.39 12.00 -18.21
CA GLY A 78 7.15 12.79 -18.10
C GLY A 78 5.85 11.97 -18.07
N ARG A 79 5.95 10.64 -18.06
CA ARG A 79 4.80 9.77 -17.80
C ARG A 79 4.33 9.91 -16.34
N ARG A 80 3.01 9.85 -16.16
CA ARG A 80 2.38 9.87 -14.82
C ARG A 80 2.74 8.60 -14.05
N ILE A 81 3.00 8.74 -12.76
CA ILE A 81 3.35 7.65 -11.85
C ILE A 81 2.25 7.50 -10.81
N VAL A 82 1.94 6.24 -10.47
CA VAL A 82 1.17 5.90 -9.28
C VAL A 82 2.01 5.07 -8.32
N VAL A 83 2.03 5.46 -7.05
CA VAL A 83 2.70 4.75 -5.96
C VAL A 83 1.66 3.96 -5.16
N ILE A 84 1.83 2.65 -5.03
CA ILE A 84 0.92 1.75 -4.31
C ILE A 84 1.63 1.08 -3.12
N GLY A 85 0.94 0.99 -1.99
CA GLY A 85 1.41 0.33 -0.76
C GLY A 85 0.25 -0.09 0.16
N GLY A 86 0.52 -0.36 1.44
CA GLY A 86 -0.47 -0.84 2.42
C GLY A 86 -1.45 0.20 3.00
N GLY A 87 -1.42 1.45 2.53
CA GLY A 87 -2.40 2.50 2.84
C GLY A 87 -2.27 3.18 4.21
N SER A 88 -1.40 2.71 5.10
CA SER A 88 -1.04 3.40 6.35
C SER A 88 0.12 4.38 6.11
N ASP A 89 0.15 5.47 6.85
CA ASP A 89 1.23 6.47 6.88
C ASP A 89 2.40 6.07 7.80
N ALA A 90 2.25 5.03 8.61
CA ALA A 90 3.27 4.56 9.53
C ALA A 90 4.43 3.85 8.81
N ASN A 91 5.65 4.05 9.33
CA ASN A 91 6.87 3.37 8.88
C ASN A 91 7.11 3.52 7.37
N ILE A 92 6.99 2.44 6.59
CA ILE A 92 7.12 2.49 5.11
C ILE A 92 6.10 3.43 4.47
N GLY A 93 4.97 3.68 5.15
CA GLY A 93 3.91 4.61 4.77
C GLY A 93 4.35 6.05 4.54
N VAL A 94 5.51 6.46 5.07
CA VAL A 94 6.11 7.78 4.80
C VAL A 94 6.26 8.06 3.31
N VAL A 95 6.36 7.02 2.48
CA VAL A 95 6.45 7.13 1.03
C VAL A 95 5.29 7.91 0.40
N TYR A 96 4.09 7.89 1.00
CA TYR A 96 2.93 8.56 0.42
C TYR A 96 3.08 10.07 0.39
N ALA A 97 3.49 10.68 1.50
CA ALA A 97 3.75 12.11 1.55
C ALA A 97 4.86 12.51 0.58
N LEU A 98 5.95 11.73 0.54
CA LEU A 98 7.07 11.97 -0.39
C LEU A 98 6.65 11.87 -1.86
N ALA A 99 5.81 10.88 -2.21
CA ALA A 99 5.31 10.71 -3.57
C ALA A 99 4.40 11.87 -3.99
N GLN A 100 3.53 12.35 -3.10
CA GLN A 100 2.66 13.50 -3.34
C GLN A 100 3.46 14.79 -3.53
N GLU A 101 4.48 15.04 -2.70
CA GLU A 101 5.41 16.18 -2.86
C GLU A 101 6.09 16.19 -4.24
N LEU A 102 6.30 15.01 -4.82
CA LEU A 102 6.89 14.84 -6.15
C LEU A 102 5.86 14.84 -7.30
N GLY A 103 4.58 15.10 -7.00
CA GLY A 103 3.49 15.16 -7.98
C GLY A 103 3.03 13.81 -8.51
N MET A 104 3.27 12.73 -7.77
CA MET A 104 2.82 11.37 -8.11
C MET A 104 1.46 11.08 -7.48
N THR A 105 0.66 10.24 -8.15
CA THR A 105 -0.59 9.74 -7.56
C THR A 105 -0.28 8.68 -6.52
N THR A 106 -1.01 8.64 -5.41
CA THR A 106 -0.83 7.61 -4.37
C THR A 106 -2.09 6.75 -4.22
N ALA A 107 -1.90 5.45 -4.02
CA ALA A 107 -2.98 4.56 -3.63
C ALA A 107 -2.60 3.59 -2.50
N GLY A 108 -3.54 3.36 -1.59
CA GLY A 108 -3.40 2.41 -0.49
C GLY A 108 -4.30 1.19 -0.68
N ILE A 109 -3.76 -0.01 -0.55
CA ILE A 109 -4.53 -1.23 -0.35
C ILE A 109 -4.65 -1.43 1.15
N TYR A 110 -5.84 -1.22 1.72
CA TYR A 110 -6.03 -1.11 3.16
C TYR A 110 -7.23 -1.92 3.65
N LEU A 111 -7.15 -2.36 4.91
CA LEU A 111 -8.21 -3.10 5.59
C LEU A 111 -9.40 -2.19 5.94
N GLU A 112 -10.61 -2.64 5.63
CA GLU A 112 -11.88 -1.99 6.01
C GLU A 112 -11.87 -1.61 7.50
N GLY A 113 -12.21 -0.36 7.80
CA GLY A 113 -12.26 0.17 9.17
C GLY A 113 -10.93 0.63 9.76
N ALA A 114 -9.82 0.63 9.00
CA ALA A 114 -8.59 1.29 9.44
C ALA A 114 -8.80 2.82 9.52
N LEU A 115 -8.73 3.37 10.74
CA LEU A 115 -9.07 4.77 11.05
C LEU A 115 -7.99 5.80 10.66
N ASP A 116 -6.78 5.34 10.33
CA ASP A 116 -5.59 6.21 10.15
C ASP A 116 -5.19 6.42 8.66
N THR A 117 -6.12 6.25 7.72
CA THR A 117 -5.84 6.36 6.28
C THR A 117 -6.09 7.77 5.75
N THR A 118 -5.13 8.69 5.93
CA THR A 118 -5.37 10.13 5.61
C THR A 118 -4.60 10.70 4.43
N HIS A 119 -3.68 9.93 3.80
CA HIS A 119 -2.71 10.50 2.86
C HIS A 119 -2.63 9.85 1.47
N CYS A 120 -3.49 8.90 1.10
CA CYS A 120 -3.55 8.41 -0.28
C CYS A 120 -4.61 9.16 -1.11
N ASP A 121 -4.35 9.38 -2.39
CA ASP A 121 -5.34 9.97 -3.31
C ASP A 121 -6.48 9.00 -3.63
N ARG A 122 -6.17 7.70 -3.60
CA ARG A 122 -7.08 6.60 -3.94
C ARG A 122 -6.89 5.44 -2.97
N PHE A 123 -7.91 4.61 -2.87
CA PHE A 123 -7.84 3.43 -2.02
C PHE A 123 -8.48 2.22 -2.66
N VAL A 124 -7.95 1.05 -2.29
CA VAL A 124 -8.55 -0.27 -2.50
C VAL A 124 -8.85 -0.82 -1.13
N GLU A 125 -10.12 -0.81 -0.76
CA GLU A 125 -10.59 -1.33 0.52
C GLU A 125 -10.72 -2.85 0.43
N VAL A 126 -10.12 -3.56 1.39
CA VAL A 126 -10.19 -5.02 1.50
C VAL A 126 -10.79 -5.45 2.82
N LYS A 127 -11.53 -6.55 2.81
CA LYS A 127 -12.17 -7.08 4.02
C LYS A 127 -11.20 -7.97 4.78
N HIS A 128 -11.15 -7.83 6.10
CA HIS A 128 -10.44 -8.80 6.92
C HIS A 128 -11.16 -10.15 6.84
N VAL A 129 -10.44 -11.22 6.51
CA VAL A 129 -10.98 -12.58 6.53
C VAL A 129 -10.73 -13.21 7.91
N PRO A 130 -11.78 -13.39 8.74
CA PRO A 130 -11.62 -13.90 10.09
C PRO A 130 -10.95 -15.28 10.12
N GLY A 131 -9.97 -15.46 11.01
CA GLY A 131 -9.27 -16.73 11.18
C GLY A 131 -8.10 -16.97 10.22
N THR A 132 -7.74 -15.99 9.40
CA THR A 132 -6.54 -16.02 8.55
C THR A 132 -5.51 -15.02 9.04
N PHE A 133 -4.23 -15.31 8.77
CA PHE A 133 -3.15 -14.33 8.92
C PHE A 133 -3.10 -13.33 7.75
N ASP A 134 -3.89 -13.57 6.71
CA ASP A 134 -4.00 -12.68 5.57
C ASP A 134 -4.76 -11.41 5.99
N ARG A 135 -4.18 -10.27 5.63
CA ARG A 135 -4.79 -8.95 5.82
C ARG A 135 -5.83 -8.64 4.74
N GLY A 136 -6.43 -9.68 4.14
CA GLY A 136 -7.36 -9.56 3.03
C GLY A 136 -6.70 -9.08 1.74
N THR A 137 -5.38 -9.24 1.58
CA THR A 137 -4.71 -8.76 0.36
C THR A 137 -4.73 -9.78 -0.77
N ALA A 138 -5.28 -10.98 -0.56
CA ALA A 138 -5.56 -11.93 -1.62
C ALA A 138 -6.90 -11.63 -2.32
N MET A 139 -6.93 -11.79 -3.64
CA MET A 139 -8.15 -11.78 -4.42
C MET A 139 -9.08 -12.93 -3.97
N PRO A 140 -10.39 -12.68 -3.78
CA PRO A 140 -11.30 -13.63 -3.14
C PRO A 140 -11.41 -15.01 -3.81
N THR A 141 -11.29 -15.07 -5.14
CA THR A 141 -11.50 -16.30 -5.92
C THR A 141 -10.18 -16.92 -6.38
N SER A 142 -9.30 -16.13 -7.00
CA SER A 142 -8.02 -16.61 -7.53
C SER A 142 -6.94 -16.79 -6.46
N GLY A 143 -7.05 -16.09 -5.33
CA GLY A 143 -6.01 -16.04 -4.30
C GLY A 143 -4.76 -15.25 -4.70
N GLU A 144 -4.78 -14.55 -5.85
CA GLU A 144 -3.67 -13.68 -6.28
C GLU A 144 -3.52 -12.51 -5.29
N ASP A 145 -2.30 -12.23 -4.81
CA ASP A 145 -2.08 -11.04 -3.97
C ASP A 145 -2.30 -9.76 -4.80
N LEU A 146 -3.05 -8.81 -4.25
CA LEU A 146 -3.47 -7.58 -4.94
C LEU A 146 -2.29 -6.70 -5.38
N PHE A 147 -1.14 -6.75 -4.71
CA PHE A 147 0.05 -6.03 -5.17
C PHE A 147 0.65 -6.70 -6.40
N VAL A 148 0.62 -8.03 -6.47
CA VAL A 148 1.04 -8.79 -7.66
C VAL A 148 0.06 -8.59 -8.81
N ALA A 149 -1.24 -8.59 -8.52
CA ALA A 149 -2.27 -8.25 -9.51
C ALA A 149 -2.10 -6.83 -10.05
N ALA A 150 -1.77 -5.85 -9.19
CA ALA A 150 -1.44 -4.50 -9.62
C ALA A 150 -0.24 -4.49 -10.58
N MET A 151 0.82 -5.23 -10.26
CA MET A 151 1.99 -5.39 -11.15
C MET A 151 1.61 -6.02 -12.49
N ARG A 152 0.75 -7.05 -12.49
CA ARG A 152 0.21 -7.68 -13.70
C ARG A 152 -0.56 -6.69 -14.57
N ILE A 153 -1.45 -5.92 -13.97
CA ILE A 153 -2.25 -4.90 -14.67
C ILE A 153 -1.33 -3.81 -15.24
N ALA A 154 -0.36 -3.34 -14.46
CA ALA A 154 0.58 -2.30 -14.87
C ALA A 154 1.51 -2.72 -16.01
N ASN A 155 1.91 -3.99 -16.05
CA ASN A 155 2.73 -4.55 -17.13
C ASN A 155 1.90 -5.11 -18.30
N GLY A 156 0.57 -5.07 -18.20
CA GLY A 156 -0.36 -5.46 -19.25
C GLY A 156 -0.75 -4.29 -20.19
N PRO A 157 -1.71 -4.51 -21.10
CA PRO A 157 -2.10 -3.56 -22.14
C PRO A 157 -2.64 -2.21 -21.64
N LYS A 158 -3.11 -2.15 -20.39
CA LYS A 158 -3.71 -0.96 -19.78
C LYS A 158 -2.73 -0.14 -18.94
N GLY A 159 -1.57 -0.72 -18.63
CA GLY A 159 -0.54 -0.05 -17.86
C GLY A 159 0.61 0.44 -18.73
N ALA A 160 1.57 1.09 -18.10
CA ALA A 160 2.75 1.62 -18.77
C ALA A 160 4.06 0.97 -18.28
N GLY A 161 3.96 -0.21 -17.67
CA GLY A 161 5.01 -0.90 -16.92
C GLY A 161 4.90 -0.61 -15.41
N GLY A 162 5.63 -1.40 -14.62
CA GLY A 162 5.75 -1.13 -13.20
C GLY A 162 6.91 -1.85 -12.53
N THR A 163 7.32 -1.34 -11.38
CA THR A 163 8.38 -1.90 -10.53
C THR A 163 7.93 -2.04 -9.08
N MET A 164 8.48 -3.02 -8.38
CA MET A 164 8.35 -3.18 -6.94
C MET A 164 9.66 -2.82 -6.25
N LEU A 165 9.60 -1.87 -5.32
CA LEU A 165 10.73 -1.42 -4.50
C LEU A 165 10.50 -1.87 -3.05
N CYS A 166 11.39 -2.71 -2.54
CA CYS A 166 11.35 -3.25 -1.18
C CYS A 166 12.44 -2.60 -0.33
N PHE A 167 12.06 -1.74 0.62
CA PHE A 167 13.00 -1.09 1.55
C PHE A 167 13.06 -1.92 2.83
N GLY A 168 14.02 -2.84 2.91
CA GLY A 168 13.91 -3.98 3.81
C GLY A 168 12.74 -4.90 3.44
N ALA A 169 12.56 -5.96 4.22
CA ALA A 169 11.48 -6.91 4.01
C ALA A 169 11.15 -7.66 5.30
N ASP A 170 9.85 -7.82 5.55
CA ASP A 170 9.25 -8.78 6.48
C ASP A 170 8.65 -9.97 5.71
N SER A 171 8.15 -10.98 6.42
CA SER A 171 7.53 -12.16 5.80
C SER A 171 6.45 -11.84 4.74
N PRO A 172 5.50 -10.88 4.94
CA PRO A 172 4.57 -10.46 3.89
C PRO A 172 5.26 -9.85 2.67
N THR A 173 6.26 -8.99 2.88
CA THR A 173 7.06 -8.41 1.78
C THR A 173 7.79 -9.50 1.00
N GLU A 174 8.33 -10.51 1.70
CA GLU A 174 9.01 -11.66 1.09
C GLU A 174 8.11 -12.38 0.08
N ALA A 175 6.91 -12.78 0.52
CA ALA A 175 5.97 -13.53 -0.31
C ALA A 175 5.59 -12.76 -1.59
N ARG A 176 5.33 -11.45 -1.46
CA ARG A 176 4.99 -10.59 -2.59
C ARG A 176 6.15 -10.36 -3.54
N ALA A 177 7.34 -10.10 -3.01
CA ALA A 177 8.54 -9.89 -3.81
C ALA A 177 8.91 -11.15 -4.61
N LYS A 178 8.81 -12.34 -3.98
CA LYS A 178 9.00 -13.62 -4.69
C LYS A 178 7.96 -13.84 -5.76
N ALA A 179 6.68 -13.70 -5.45
CA ALA A 179 5.61 -13.90 -6.42
C ALA A 179 5.73 -12.94 -7.61
N ALA A 180 6.07 -11.67 -7.36
CA ALA A 180 6.29 -10.70 -8.42
C ALA A 180 7.53 -11.03 -9.28
N HIS A 181 8.63 -11.46 -8.63
CA HIS A 181 9.85 -11.87 -9.33
C HIS A 181 9.64 -13.13 -10.18
N GLU A 182 8.98 -14.16 -9.63
CA GLU A 182 8.63 -15.40 -10.34
C GLU A 182 7.71 -15.14 -11.54
N ALA A 183 6.84 -14.14 -11.44
CA ALA A 183 6.00 -13.66 -12.55
C ALA A 183 6.78 -12.82 -13.60
N GLY A 184 8.07 -12.58 -13.38
CA GLY A 184 8.96 -11.86 -14.30
C GLY A 184 8.89 -10.34 -14.22
N TYR A 185 8.37 -9.78 -13.12
CA TYR A 185 8.32 -8.34 -12.92
C TYR A 185 9.58 -7.79 -12.27
N ASP A 186 9.86 -6.51 -12.50
CA ASP A 186 11.00 -5.81 -11.90
C ASP A 186 10.79 -5.64 -10.39
N VAL A 187 11.62 -6.31 -9.60
CA VAL A 187 11.65 -6.22 -8.14
C VAL A 187 13.06 -5.87 -7.68
N THR A 188 13.19 -4.84 -6.85
CA THR A 188 14.47 -4.41 -6.27
C THR A 188 14.37 -4.36 -4.75
N LEU A 189 15.33 -4.99 -4.07
CA LEU A 189 15.47 -5.04 -2.63
C LEU A 189 16.62 -4.15 -2.14
N PHE A 190 16.31 -3.18 -1.29
CA PHE A 190 17.27 -2.31 -0.60
C PHE A 190 17.47 -2.82 0.82
N ARG A 191 18.48 -3.68 1.00
CA ARG A 191 18.68 -4.38 2.28
C ARG A 191 19.24 -3.47 3.37
N GLU A 192 19.89 -2.37 3.03
CA GLU A 192 20.48 -1.42 3.99
C GLU A 192 19.44 -0.79 4.93
N HIS A 193 18.14 -0.92 4.64
CA HIS A 193 17.04 -0.46 5.47
C HIS A 193 16.50 -1.59 6.36
N TRP A 194 17.20 -1.89 7.44
CA TRP A 194 16.81 -2.93 8.40
C TRP A 194 15.91 -2.36 9.54
N PRO A 195 15.14 -3.23 10.22
CA PRO A 195 14.22 -2.79 11.26
C PRO A 195 14.96 -2.51 12.58
N GLN A 196 14.33 -1.71 13.43
CA GLN A 196 14.75 -1.48 14.80
C GLN A 196 14.30 -2.64 15.69
N GLY A 197 15.19 -3.09 16.57
CA GLY A 197 14.90 -4.13 17.56
C GLY A 197 15.33 -5.54 17.14
N GLN A 198 15.82 -6.31 18.10
CA GLN A 198 16.47 -7.60 17.85
C GLN A 198 15.54 -8.64 17.22
N ALA A 199 14.28 -8.73 17.67
CA ALA A 199 13.34 -9.73 17.17
C ALA A 199 12.99 -9.51 15.69
N ALA A 200 12.68 -8.26 15.32
CA ALA A 200 12.41 -7.90 13.93
C ALA A 200 13.65 -8.07 13.04
N PHE A 201 14.85 -7.84 13.59
CA PHE A 201 16.10 -8.03 12.85
C PHE A 201 16.37 -9.50 12.50
N VAL A 202 16.05 -10.45 13.38
CA VAL A 202 16.23 -11.89 13.10
C VAL A 202 15.33 -12.35 11.95
N ASP A 203 14.04 -12.01 11.99
CA ASP A 203 13.09 -12.29 10.90
C ASP A 203 13.57 -11.68 9.57
N TYR A 204 13.99 -10.41 9.61
CA TYR A 204 14.56 -9.71 8.46
C TYR A 204 15.78 -10.45 7.87
N GLN A 205 16.70 -10.97 8.70
CA GLN A 205 17.88 -11.67 8.18
C GLN A 205 17.51 -12.93 7.39
N ASP A 206 16.55 -13.70 7.90
CA ASP A 206 16.06 -14.91 7.23
C ASP A 206 15.35 -14.55 5.92
N VAL A 207 14.49 -13.53 5.95
CA VAL A 207 13.75 -13.02 4.77
C VAL A 207 14.70 -12.53 3.68
N ILE A 208 15.71 -11.72 4.02
CA ILE A 208 16.68 -11.22 3.05
C ILE A 208 17.47 -12.38 2.41
N GLY A 209 17.95 -13.33 3.22
CA GLY A 209 18.65 -14.50 2.72
C GLY A 209 17.80 -15.30 1.74
N SER A 210 16.51 -15.43 2.05
CA SER A 210 15.52 -16.12 1.23
C SER A 210 15.23 -15.42 -0.10
N LEU A 211 15.12 -14.08 -0.12
CA LEU A 211 14.95 -13.29 -1.35
C LEU A 211 16.20 -13.33 -2.25
N MET A 212 17.38 -13.26 -1.65
CA MET A 212 18.65 -13.41 -2.38
C MET A 212 18.76 -14.80 -3.02
N ALA A 213 18.38 -15.86 -2.29
CA ALA A 213 18.38 -17.22 -2.82
C ALA A 213 17.38 -17.40 -3.98
N ALA A 214 16.29 -16.64 -3.99
CA ALA A 214 15.31 -16.61 -5.07
C ALA A 214 15.75 -15.80 -6.31
N GLY A 215 16.87 -15.06 -6.23
CA GLY A 215 17.42 -14.30 -7.35
C GLY A 215 16.84 -12.89 -7.53
N VAL A 216 16.14 -12.35 -6.53
CA VAL A 216 15.65 -10.96 -6.53
C VAL A 216 16.85 -10.00 -6.59
N ASP A 217 16.75 -8.91 -7.36
CA ASP A 217 17.81 -7.89 -7.45
C ASP A 217 18.01 -7.23 -6.07
N VAL A 218 19.22 -7.34 -5.52
CA VAL A 218 19.56 -6.82 -4.20
C VAL A 218 20.63 -5.76 -4.33
N ARG A 219 20.34 -4.58 -3.77
CA ARG A 219 21.26 -3.44 -3.71
C ARG A 219 21.88 -3.31 -2.32
#